data_AF-A0A7J6XBD7-F1
#
_entry.id   AF-A0A7J6XBD7-F1
#
_cell.length_a   1.000
_cell.length_b   1.000
_cell.length_c   1.000
_cell.angle_alpha   90.00
_cell.angle_beta   90.00
_cell.angle_gamma   90.00
#
_symmetry.space_group_name_H-M   'P 1'
#
loop_
_entity.id
_entity.type
_entity.pdbx_description
1 polymer ?
#
loop_
_entity_poly.entity_id
_entity_poly.type
_entity_poly.pdbx_seq_one_letter_code
_entity_poly.pdbx_strand_id
1 'polypeptide(L)' 'MRKLKDNPNLKPKTLVKMIKEDYLTTISYKIAWVAKEKAMMKIRGSYSYSYQLLETYCRELMSVDPEVVTEILT' A
#
# COMPACT_ATOMS: atom_id res chain seq x y z
N MET A 1 13.44 -1.16 6.85
CA MET A 1 12.16 -1.53 6.19
C MET A 1 11.30 -2.55 6.95
N ARG A 2 11.80 -3.27 7.98
CA ARG A 2 10.98 -4.19 8.81
C ARG A 2 9.78 -3.51 9.49
N LYS A 3 10.00 -2.39 10.18
CA LYS A 3 8.95 -1.67 10.95
C LYS A 3 7.69 -1.25 10.15
N LEU A 4 7.80 -1.09 8.82
CA LEU A 4 6.69 -0.72 7.93
C LEU A 4 5.88 -1.94 7.44
N LYS A 5 6.51 -3.13 7.39
CA LYS A 5 5.79 -4.40 7.22
C LYS A 5 4.97 -4.72 8.47
N ASP A 6 5.54 -4.49 9.65
CA ASP A 6 4.90 -4.81 10.93
C ASP A 6 3.75 -3.84 11.26
N ASN A 7 3.85 -2.57 10.83
CA ASN A 7 2.77 -1.59 10.98
C ASN A 7 2.57 -0.77 9.69
N PRO A 8 1.63 -1.16 8.81
CA PRO A 8 1.36 -0.45 7.57
C PRO A 8 0.79 0.96 7.77
N ASN A 9 0.16 1.22 8.92
CA ASN A 9 -0.52 2.48 9.22
C ASN A 9 0.43 3.54 9.78
N LEU A 10 1.74 3.29 9.74
CA LEU A 10 2.75 4.23 10.22
C LEU A 10 2.61 5.59 9.51
N LYS A 11 2.41 6.66 10.28
CA LYS A 11 2.21 8.01 9.73
C LYS A 11 3.56 8.61 9.31
N PRO A 12 3.63 9.41 8.22
CA PRO A 12 4.88 10.03 7.82
C PRO A 12 5.50 10.95 8.88
N LYS A 13 4.68 11.61 9.72
CA LYS A 13 5.16 12.38 10.88
C LYS A 13 5.95 11.51 11.86
N THR A 14 5.49 10.29 12.11
CA THR A 14 6.18 9.32 12.97
C THR A 14 7.52 8.90 12.35
N LEU A 15 7.57 8.70 11.02
CA LEU A 15 8.83 8.41 10.30
C LEU A 15 9.86 9.52 10.45
N VAL A 16 9.45 10.79 10.33
CA VAL A 16 10.34 11.94 10.55
C VAL A 16 10.92 11.92 11.97
N LYS A 17 10.07 11.68 12.98
CA LYS A 17 10.49 11.59 14.38
C LYS A 17 11.48 10.45 14.60
N MET A 18 11.16 9.25 14.10
CA MET A 18 12.02 8.07 14.23
C MET A 18 13.38 8.27 13.56
N ILE A 19 13.45 8.90 12.39
CA ILE A 19 14.74 9.13 11.72
C ILE A 19 15.58 10.14 12.50
N LYS A 20 14.95 11.15 13.12
CA LYS A 20 15.64 12.08 14.00
C LYS A 20 16.19 11.40 15.25
N GLU A 21 15.44 10.48 15.84
CA GLU A 21 15.86 9.73 17.04
C GLU A 21 16.93 8.68 16.73
N ASP A 22 16.74 7.88 15.67
CA ASP A 22 17.62 6.76 15.32
C ASP A 22 18.94 7.22 14.66
N TYR A 23 18.94 8.34 13.91
CA TYR A 23 20.07 8.77 13.08
C TYR A 23 20.51 10.21 13.32
N LEU A 24 19.96 10.89 14.33
CA LEU A 24 20.27 12.30 14.67
C LEU A 24 20.14 13.27 13.46
N THR A 25 19.37 12.87 12.46
CA THR A 25 19.22 13.58 11.18
C THR A 25 17.75 13.86 10.92
N THR A 26 17.43 15.03 10.35
CA THR A 26 16.05 15.38 10.03
C THR A 26 15.80 15.26 8.54
N ILE A 27 14.73 14.55 8.17
CA ILE A 27 14.21 14.54 6.80
C ILE A 27 12.93 15.36 6.71
N SER A 28 12.61 15.88 5.52
CA SER A 28 11.34 16.58 5.30
C SER A 28 10.15 15.62 5.33
N TYR A 29 8.97 16.14 5.65
CA TYR A 29 7.72 15.38 5.60
C TYR A 29 7.47 14.77 4.21
N LYS A 30 7.76 15.51 3.14
CA LYS A 30 7.62 15.04 1.75
C LYS A 30 8.50 13.83 1.48
N ILE A 31 9.75 13.84 1.94
CA ILE A 31 10.65 12.68 1.83
C ILE A 31 10.09 11.48 2.61
N ALA A 32 9.59 11.70 3.82
CA ALA A 32 8.99 10.63 4.62
C ALA A 32 7.77 10.00 3.95
N TRP A 33 6.90 10.82 3.33
CA TRP A 33 5.73 10.34 2.59
C TRP A 33 6.13 9.54 1.35
N VAL A 34 7.04 10.06 0.51
CA VAL A 34 7.53 9.35 -0.69
C VAL A 34 8.23 8.04 -0.31
N ALA A 35 9.04 8.04 0.76
CA ALA A 35 9.71 6.84 1.25
C ALA A 35 8.71 5.78 1.71
N LYS A 36 7.62 6.20 2.38
CA LYS A 36 6.51 5.31 2.75
C LYS A 36 5.85 4.71 1.51
N GLU A 37 5.48 5.52 0.52
CA GLU A 37 4.84 5.05 -0.72
C GLU A 37 5.71 4.02 -1.46
N LYS A 38 7.01 4.31 -1.61
CA LYS A 38 7.97 3.37 -2.21
C LYS A 38 8.10 2.06 -1.43
N ALA A 39 8.10 2.14 -0.10
CA ALA A 39 8.11 0.94 0.73
C ALA A 39 6.81 0.14 0.60
N MET A 40 5.65 0.80 0.54
CA MET A 40 4.36 0.14 0.34
C MET A 40 4.27 -0.58 -1.00
N MET A 41 4.75 0.04 -2.08
CA MET A 41 4.82 -0.61 -3.39
C MET A 41 5.68 -1.88 -3.35
N LYS A 42 6.79 -1.88 -2.59
CA LYS A 42 7.62 -3.09 -2.40
C LYS A 42 6.95 -4.16 -1.53
N ILE A 43 6.03 -3.79 -0.63
CA ILE A 43 5.34 -4.72 0.26
C ILE A 43 4.10 -5.32 -0.40
N ARG A 44 3.28 -4.47 -1.02
CA ARG A 44 1.97 -4.83 -1.59
C ARG A 44 2.02 -5.16 -3.09
N GLY A 45 3.09 -4.78 -3.78
CA GLY A 45 3.17 -4.86 -5.23
C GLY A 45 2.63 -3.60 -5.91
N SER A 46 2.47 -3.68 -7.23
CA SER A 46 1.97 -2.55 -8.02
C SER A 46 0.46 -2.40 -7.85
N TYR A 47 0.02 -1.20 -7.51
CA TYR A 47 -1.41 -0.86 -7.45
C TYR A 47 -2.13 -1.16 -8.77
N SER A 48 -1.54 -0.81 -9.92
CA SER A 48 -2.16 -1.05 -11.23
C SER A 48 -2.41 -2.53 -11.48
N TYR A 49 -1.45 -3.38 -11.09
CA TYR A 49 -1.55 -4.82 -11.25
C TYR A 49 -2.61 -5.41 -10.31
N SER A 50 -2.69 -4.93 -9.05
CA SER A 50 -3.75 -5.32 -8.12
C SER A 50 -5.15 -4.99 -8.64
N TYR A 51 -5.33 -3.83 -9.29
CA TYR A 51 -6.61 -3.45 -9.91
C TYR A 51 -6.96 -4.34 -11.12
N GLN A 52 -5.99 -4.64 -11.99
CA GLN A 52 -6.21 -5.56 -13.11
C GLN A 52 -6.62 -6.97 -12.64
N LEU A 53 -6.06 -7.43 -11.52
CA LEU A 53 -6.41 -8.72 -10.95
C LEU A 53 -7.87 -8.76 -10.44
N LEU A 54 -8.42 -7.62 -10.02
CA LEU A 54 -9.80 -7.55 -9.51
C LEU A 54 -10.82 -7.94 -10.58
N GLU A 55 -10.66 -7.48 -11.82
CA GLU A 55 -11.52 -7.89 -12.93
C GLU A 55 -11.47 -9.40 -13.17
N THR A 56 -10.29 -10.00 -13.01
CA THR A 56 -10.12 -11.46 -13.15
C THR A 56 -10.85 -12.21 -12.04
N TYR A 57 -10.72 -11.75 -10.80
CA TYR A 57 -11.48 -12.30 -9.67
C TYR A 57 -13.00 -12.18 -9.87
N CYS A 58 -13.49 -11.05 -10.38
CA CYS A 58 -14.91 -10.87 -10.68
C CYS A 58 -15.41 -11.89 -11.71
N ARG A 59 -14.63 -12.16 -12.76
CA ARG A 59 -14.97 -13.20 -13.76
C ARG A 59 -14.99 -14.60 -13.17
N GLU A 60 -14.01 -14.93 -12.33
CA GLU A 60 -13.98 -16.23 -11.65
C GLU A 60 -15.17 -16.40 -10.70
N LEU A 61 -15.55 -15.36 -9.96
CA LEU A 61 -16.71 -15.36 -9.07
C LEU A 61 -18.02 -15.58 -9.84
N MET A 62 -18.21 -14.87 -10.97
CA MET A 62 -19.38 -15.09 -11.84
C MET A 62 -19.42 -16.51 -12.43
N SER A 63 -18.27 -17.16 -12.63
CA SER A 63 -18.22 -18.55 -13.11
C SER A 63 -18.65 -19.56 -12.04
N VAL A 64 -18.55 -19.21 -10.76
CA VAL A 64 -18.94 -20.08 -9.64
C VAL A 64 -20.39 -19.86 -9.25
N ASP A 65 -20.85 -18.61 -9.26
CA ASP A 65 -22.23 -18.24 -8.96
C ASP A 65 -22.65 -17.01 -9.81
N PRO A 66 -23.53 -17.19 -10.81
CA PRO A 66 -23.95 -16.12 -11.70
C PRO A 66 -24.84 -15.04 -11.04
N GLU A 67 -25.37 -15.28 -9.83
CA GLU A 67 -26.18 -14.27 -9.11
C GLU A 67 -25.32 -13.27 -8.32
N VAL A 68 -24.00 -13.48 -8.25
CA VAL A 68 -23.09 -12.57 -7.53
C VAL A 68 -22.90 -11.28 -8.32
N VAL A 69 -23.26 -10.16 -7.69
CA VAL A 69 -23.02 -8.82 -8.25
C VAL A 69 -21.53 -8.49 -8.17
N THR A 70 -20.85 -8.51 -9.31
CA THR A 70 -19.41 -8.20 -9.42
C THR A 70 -19.10 -6.94 -10.23
N GLU A 71 -20.07 -6.03 -10.41
CA GLU A 71 -19.87 -4.79 -11.16
C GLU A 71 -18.91 -3.84 -10.42
N ILE A 72 -17.75 -3.60 -11.05
CA ILE A 72 -16.78 -2.60 -10.59
C ILE A 72 -17.16 -1.28 -11.27
N LEU A 73 -17.77 -0.35 -10.51
CA LEU A 73 -17.98 1.02 -10.96
C LEU A 73 -16.60 1.69 -11.15
N THR A 74 -16.22 1.94 -12.39
CA THR A 74 -14.97 2.63 -12.77
C THR A 74 -15.24 4.11 -13.00
#